data_AF-A0A9E0JX73-F1
#
_entry.id   AF-A0A9E0JX73-F1
#
_cell.length_a   1.000
_cell.length_b   1.000
_cell.length_c   1.000
_cell.angle_alpha   90.00
_cell.angle_beta   90.00
_cell.angle_gamma   90.00
#
_symmetry.space_group_name_H-M   'P 1'
#
loop_
_entity.id
_entity.type
_entity.pdbx_description
1 polymer ?
#
loop_
_entity_poly.entity_id
_entity_poly.type
_entity_poly.pdbx_seq_one_letter_code
_entity_poly.pdbx_strand_id
1 'polypeptide(L)'
;KMKNVRPGSVVERTFNSGEKIPKAHVDNRKMQYLYENDEMYVFMDNETYEQSELTKEQLGDALKYLKENMDISIMMFQGTILGVDLPNSVDLEVIECDPGVRGDTATGATKMAKLETGYSVRVPLFINQGDVLRIDTRTGNYMERA
;
A
#
# COMPACT_ATOMS: atom_id res chain seq x y z
N LYS A 1 6.98 -25.31 -5.56
CA LYS A 1 6.86 -24.07 -6.38
C LYS A 1 7.42 -22.91 -5.57
N MET A 2 8.45 -22.23 -6.06
CA MET A 2 8.99 -21.02 -5.43
C MET A 2 8.60 -19.81 -6.28
N LYS A 3 8.07 -18.76 -5.65
CA LYS A 3 7.80 -17.47 -6.30
C LYS A 3 9.02 -16.59 -6.08
N ASN A 4 9.64 -16.14 -7.17
CA ASN A 4 10.79 -15.27 -7.10
C ASN A 4 10.34 -13.86 -6.68
N VAL A 5 10.95 -13.32 -5.62
CA VAL A 5 10.53 -12.05 -5.00
C VAL A 5 10.86 -10.84 -5.89
N ARG A 6 11.86 -10.93 -6.78
CA ARG A 6 12.27 -9.80 -7.63
C ARG A 6 11.50 -9.66 -8.96
N PRO A 7 11.25 -10.73 -9.75
CA PRO A 7 10.50 -10.63 -11.00
C PRO A 7 9.10 -11.29 -10.94
N GLY A 8 8.67 -11.80 -9.78
CA GLY A 8 7.38 -12.52 -9.65
C GLY A 8 7.31 -13.87 -10.39
N SER A 9 8.36 -14.25 -11.13
CA SER A 9 8.42 -15.49 -11.91
C SER A 9 8.34 -16.70 -10.99
N VAL A 10 7.44 -17.63 -11.31
CA VAL A 10 7.32 -18.91 -10.61
C VAL A 10 8.38 -19.84 -11.17
N VAL A 11 9.35 -20.22 -10.33
CA VAL A 11 10.38 -21.19 -10.69
C VAL A 11 9.99 -22.54 -10.10
N GLU A 12 9.78 -23.52 -10.98
CA GLU A 12 9.70 -24.93 -10.59
C GLU A 12 11.12 -25.49 -10.55
N ARG A 13 11.71 -25.50 -9.35
CA ARG A 13 13.01 -26.13 -9.09
C ARG A 13 12.78 -27.40 -8.27
N THR A 14 13.27 -28.52 -8.76
CA THR A 14 13.28 -29.80 -8.05
C THR A 14 14.55 -29.83 -7.19
N PHE A 15 14.40 -29.93 -5.87
CA PHE A 15 15.53 -30.01 -4.95
C PHE A 15 15.90 -31.47 -4.71
N ASN A 16 17.19 -31.80 -4.82
CA ASN A 16 17.69 -33.11 -4.39
C ASN A 16 17.68 -33.18 -2.86
N SER A 17 17.34 -34.33 -2.27
CA SER A 17 17.12 -34.52 -0.83
C SER A 17 18.31 -34.17 0.09
N GLY A 18 19.49 -33.88 -0.46
CA GLY A 18 20.70 -33.47 0.29
C GLY A 18 21.14 -32.02 0.10
N GLU A 19 20.44 -31.21 -0.70
CA GLU A 19 20.83 -29.82 -0.96
C GLU A 19 20.43 -28.91 0.22
N LYS A 20 21.42 -28.33 0.91
CA LYS A 20 21.18 -27.31 1.94
C LYS A 20 20.78 -26.01 1.25
N ILE A 21 19.50 -25.68 1.31
CA ILE A 21 18.97 -24.41 0.81
C ILE A 21 19.34 -23.31 1.81
N PRO A 22 20.17 -22.30 1.43
CA PRO A 22 20.43 -21.16 2.30
C PRO A 22 19.12 -20.38 2.47
N LYS A 23 18.69 -20.19 3.72
CA LYS A 23 17.50 -19.38 4.02
C LYS A 23 17.84 -17.92 3.74
N ALA A 24 17.11 -17.30 2.82
CA ALA A 24 17.12 -15.86 2.68
C ALA A 24 16.49 -15.25 3.93
N HIS A 25 17.28 -14.51 4.73
CA HIS A 25 16.74 -13.74 5.85
C HIS A 25 16.22 -12.41 5.31
N VAL A 26 14.89 -12.24 5.36
CA VAL A 26 14.25 -10.96 5.04
C VAL A 26 13.99 -10.25 6.35
N ASP A 27 14.58 -9.08 6.50
CA ASP A 27 14.39 -8.20 7.64
C ASP A 27 13.17 -7.32 7.39
N ASN A 28 12.18 -7.39 8.28
CA ASN A 28 11.02 -6.50 8.24
C ASN A 28 11.20 -5.43 9.30
N ARG A 29 11.41 -4.18 8.87
CA ARG A 29 11.53 -3.05 9.78
C ARG A 29 10.26 -2.22 9.78
N LYS A 30 9.76 -1.92 10.97
CA LYS A 30 8.61 -1.03 11.15
C LYS A 30 9.09 0.41 11.06
N MET A 31 8.58 1.12 10.06
CA MET A 31 8.91 2.51 9.85
C MET A 31 7.63 3.34 9.72
N GLN A 32 7.68 4.56 10.23
CA GLN A 32 6.61 5.54 10.10
C GLN A 32 6.89 6.45 8.91
N TYR A 33 5.91 6.63 8.02
CA TYR A 33 6.00 7.64 6.97
C TYR A 33 5.88 9.04 7.56
N LEU A 34 6.83 9.92 7.23
CA LEU A 34 6.85 11.30 7.71
C LEU A 34 6.26 12.25 6.68
N TYR A 35 6.96 12.46 5.56
CA TYR A 35 6.57 13.41 4.51
C TYR A 35 7.29 13.09 3.19
N GLU A 36 6.84 13.72 2.11
CA GLU A 36 7.48 13.71 0.80
C GLU A 36 8.37 14.95 0.63
N ASN A 37 9.57 14.76 0.09
CA ASN A 37 10.55 15.80 -0.21
C ASN A 37 11.18 15.54 -1.59
N ASP A 38 10.89 16.40 -2.58
CA ASP A 38 11.51 16.37 -3.92
C ASP A 38 11.53 14.96 -4.56
N GLU A 39 10.36 14.32 -4.65
CA GLU A 39 10.15 12.95 -5.16
C GLU A 39 10.75 11.81 -4.32
N MET A 40 11.30 12.12 -3.14
CA MET A 40 11.73 11.16 -2.13
C MET A 40 10.76 11.13 -0.95
N TYR A 41 10.49 9.94 -0.44
CA TYR A 41 9.57 9.70 0.66
C TYR A 41 10.36 9.37 1.92
N VAL A 42 10.22 10.20 2.94
CA VAL A 42 10.99 10.08 4.18
C VAL A 42 10.24 9.19 5.16
N PHE A 43 10.93 8.17 5.66
CA PHE A 43 10.44 7.24 6.67
C PHE A 43 11.35 7.28 7.89
N MET A 44 10.80 7.08 9.07
CA MET A 44 11.53 6.98 10.32
C MET A 44 11.38 5.57 10.88
N ASP A 45 12.49 4.91 11.18
CA ASP A 45 12.47 3.62 11.86
C ASP A 45 11.99 3.76 13.31
N ASN A 46 10.97 2.99 13.69
CA ASN A 46 10.32 3.14 15.00
C ASN A 46 11.17 2.62 16.16
N GLU A 47 12.22 1.85 15.90
CA GLU A 47 13.10 1.27 16.93
C GLU A 47 14.36 2.12 17.13
N THR A 48 14.95 2.59 16.03
CA THR A 48 16.23 3.31 16.01
C THR A 48 16.09 4.82 15.84
N TYR A 49 14.92 5.30 15.41
CA TYR A 49 14.67 6.69 15.01
C TYR A 49 15.55 7.17 13.85
N GLU A 50 16.17 6.24 13.11
CA GLU A 50 16.91 6.55 11.90
C GLU A 50 15.95 6.90 10.77
N GLN A 51 16.26 7.95 10.01
CA GLN A 51 15.48 8.33 8.84
C GLN A 51 16.04 7.63 7.60
N SER A 52 15.15 7.13 6.75
CA SER A 52 15.46 6.51 5.48
C SER A 52 14.58 7.11 4.39
N GLU A 53 15.18 7.40 3.24
CA GLU A 53 14.49 7.99 2.10
C GLU A 53 14.26 6.90 1.05
N LEU A 54 13.01 6.78 0.57
CA LEU A 54 12.63 5.86 -0.49
C LEU A 54 12.21 6.62 -1.74
N THR A 55 12.58 6.07 -2.89
CA THR A 55 12.09 6.55 -4.17
C THR A 55 10.70 6.00 -4.48
N LYS A 56 9.97 6.69 -5.35
CA LYS A 56 8.69 6.22 -5.90
C LYS A 56 8.75 4.82 -6.51
N GLU A 57 9.87 4.47 -7.17
CA GLU A 57 10.07 3.14 -7.76
C GLU A 57 10.15 2.03 -6.69
N GLN A 58 10.76 2.32 -5.54
CA GLN A 58 10.84 1.38 -4.42
C GLN A 58 9.51 1.20 -3.70
N LEU A 59 8.68 2.24 -3.66
CA LEU A 59 7.33 2.19 -3.06
C LEU A 59 6.29 1.54 -3.99
N GLY A 60 6.43 1.74 -5.30
CA GLY A 60 5.51 1.18 -6.29
C GLY A 60 4.05 1.55 -6.01
N ASP A 61 3.16 0.55 -5.98
CA ASP A 61 1.73 0.76 -5.73
C ASP A 61 1.42 1.19 -4.29
N ALA A 62 2.32 0.96 -3.34
CA ALA A 62 2.10 1.33 -1.94
C ALA A 62 1.92 2.85 -1.77
N LEU A 63 2.50 3.63 -2.67
CA LEU A 63 2.40 5.09 -2.67
C LEU A 63 0.95 5.59 -2.69
N LYS A 64 0.05 4.87 -3.39
CA LYS A 64 -1.36 5.25 -3.54
C LYS A 64 -2.13 5.25 -2.21
N TYR A 65 -1.60 4.55 -1.21
CA TYR A 65 -2.26 4.32 0.08
C TYR A 65 -1.48 4.94 1.24
N LEU A 66 -0.37 5.62 0.95
CA LEU A 66 0.54 6.17 1.95
C LEU A 66 -0.05 7.45 2.55
N LYS A 67 -0.19 7.49 3.88
CA LYS A 67 -0.69 8.63 4.63
C LYS A 67 0.35 9.09 5.65
N GLU A 68 0.53 10.40 5.82
CA GLU A 68 1.48 10.94 6.82
C GLU A 68 1.22 10.34 8.21
N ASN A 69 2.30 10.07 8.96
CA ASN A 69 2.31 9.40 10.26
C ASN A 69 1.86 7.92 10.26
N MET A 70 1.67 7.31 9.09
CA MET A 70 1.29 5.91 8.98
C MET A 70 2.49 4.97 9.20
N ASP A 71 2.27 3.93 10.01
CA ASP A 71 3.22 2.84 10.18
C ASP A 71 3.15 1.83 9.04
N ILE A 72 4.30 1.53 8.44
CA ILE A 72 4.49 0.54 7.39
C ILE A 72 5.63 -0.42 7.74
N SER A 73 5.67 -1.59 7.10
CA SER A 73 6.79 -2.51 7.26
C SER A 73 7.62 -2.55 5.98
N ILE A 74 8.88 -2.15 6.05
CA ILE A 74 9.80 -2.20 4.92
C ILE A 74 10.53 -3.55 4.94
N MET A 75 10.39 -4.31 3.85
CA MET A 75 11.08 -5.59 3.66
C MET A 75 12.45 -5.32 3.06
N MET A 76 13.49 -5.69 3.79
CA MET A 76 14.88 -5.58 3.37
C MET A 76 15.55 -6.94 3.27
N PHE A 77 16.41 -7.11 2.26
CA PHE A 77 17.22 -8.29 2.07
C PHE A 77 18.65 -7.88 1.74
N GLN A 78 19.59 -8.20 2.64
CA GLN A 78 21.01 -7.87 2.50
C GLN A 78 21.27 -6.37 2.22
N GLY A 79 20.53 -5.48 2.88
CA GLY A 79 20.63 -4.03 2.70
C GLY A 79 19.93 -3.48 1.46
N THR A 80 19.30 -4.34 0.63
CA THR A 80 18.46 -3.91 -0.49
C THR A 80 17.00 -3.97 -0.09
N ILE A 81 16.25 -2.92 -0.39
CA ILE A 81 14.80 -2.88 -0.16
C ILE A 81 14.12 -3.76 -1.21
N LEU A 82 13.39 -4.77 -0.74
CA LEU A 82 12.62 -5.67 -1.60
C LEU A 82 11.21 -5.14 -1.88
N GLY A 83 10.66 -4.36 -0.96
CA GLY A 83 9.35 -3.75 -1.10
C GLY A 83 8.81 -3.26 0.24
N VAL A 84 7.63 -2.67 0.17
CA VAL A 84 6.89 -2.18 1.33
C VAL A 84 5.66 -3.05 1.55
N ASP A 85 5.46 -3.45 2.80
CA ASP A 85 4.26 -4.13 3.27
C ASP A 85 3.39 -3.09 4.00
N LEU A 86 2.23 -2.84 3.42
CA LEU A 86 1.19 -1.99 4.00
C LEU A 86 0.26 -2.84 4.87
N PRO A 87 -0.39 -2.25 5.89
CA PRO A 87 -1.52 -2.91 6.53
C PRO A 87 -2.59 -3.29 5.49
N ASN A 88 -3.32 -4.38 5.75
CA ASN A 88 -4.33 -4.90 4.82
C ASN A 88 -5.41 -3.88 4.45
N SER A 89 -5.63 -2.89 5.30
CA SER A 89 -6.60 -1.83 5.12
C SER A 89 -6.05 -0.50 5.61
N VAL A 90 -6.39 0.59 4.91
CA VAL A 90 -6.05 1.96 5.29
C VAL A 90 -7.28 2.84 5.33
N ASP A 91 -7.29 3.81 6.25
CA ASP A 91 -8.39 4.76 6.40
C ASP A 91 -7.97 6.09 5.77
N LEU A 92 -8.63 6.43 4.66
CA LEU A 92 -8.30 7.58 3.81
C LEU A 92 -9.52 8.49 3.64
N GLU A 93 -9.32 9.79 3.80
CA GLU A 93 -10.37 10.80 3.65
C GLU A 93 -10.66 11.10 2.17
N VAL A 94 -11.93 11.28 1.83
CA VAL A 94 -12.37 11.71 0.50
C VAL A 94 -12.20 13.21 0.36
N ILE A 95 -11.26 13.65 -0.49
CA ILE A 95 -11.04 15.07 -0.78
C ILE A 95 -11.91 15.60 -1.91
N GLU A 96 -12.36 14.73 -2.82
CA GLU A 96 -13.20 15.12 -3.96
C GLU A 96 -14.08 13.93 -4.37
N CYS A 97 -15.36 14.17 -4.66
CA CYS A 97 -16.23 13.12 -5.19
C CYS A 97 -17.25 13.69 -6.17
N ASP A 98 -17.61 12.91 -7.19
CA ASP A 98 -18.65 13.31 -8.12
C ASP A 98 -20.00 13.53 -7.40
N PRO A 99 -20.82 14.50 -7.85
CA PRO A 99 -22.15 14.70 -7.32
C PRO A 99 -23.00 13.45 -7.62
N GLY A 100 -23.49 12.78 -6.57
CA GLY A 100 -24.35 11.63 -6.71
C GLY A 100 -25.67 12.05 -7.37
N VAL A 101 -25.93 11.59 -8.59
CA VAL A 101 -27.20 11.84 -9.26
C VAL A 101 -28.28 11.00 -8.58
N ARG A 102 -29.08 11.65 -7.72
CA ARG A 102 -30.22 11.05 -6.98
C ARG A 102 -31.27 10.34 -7.86
N GLY A 103 -31.18 10.44 -9.19
CA GLY A 103 -32.07 9.77 -10.14
C GLY A 103 -31.64 8.35 -10.54
N ASP A 104 -30.45 7.91 -10.16
CA ASP A 104 -29.96 6.57 -10.49
C ASP A 104 -30.44 5.56 -9.42
N THR A 105 -31.70 5.15 -9.53
CA THR A 105 -32.33 4.13 -8.64
C THR A 105 -31.85 2.70 -8.94
N ALA A 106 -30.78 2.53 -9.73
CA ALA A 106 -30.16 1.24 -9.95
C ALA A 106 -29.46 0.79 -8.66
N THR A 107 -29.94 -0.30 -8.07
CA THR A 107 -29.26 -1.01 -6.99
C THR A 107 -27.80 -1.29 -7.37
N GLY A 108 -26.86 -0.68 -6.65
CA GLY A 108 -25.42 -0.86 -6.88
C GLY A 108 -24.72 0.22 -7.71
N ALA A 109 -25.35 1.38 -7.93
CA ALA A 109 -24.66 2.52 -8.53
C ALA A 109 -23.44 2.95 -7.68
N THR A 110 -22.30 3.12 -8.34
CA THR A 110 -21.04 3.57 -7.75
C THR A 110 -20.58 4.84 -8.44
N LYS A 111 -19.87 5.69 -7.72
CA LYS A 111 -19.23 6.91 -8.22
C LYS A 111 -17.73 6.89 -7.96
N MET A 112 -16.99 7.72 -8.69
CA MET A 112 -15.57 7.94 -8.40
C MET A 112 -15.44 8.91 -7.22
N ALA A 113 -14.54 8.59 -6.30
CA ALA A 113 -14.09 9.48 -5.24
C ALA A 113 -12.56 9.49 -5.19
N LYS A 114 -11.99 10.68 -5.07
CA LYS A 114 -10.56 10.92 -4.90
C LYS A 114 -10.24 11.05 -3.42
N LEU A 115 -9.21 10.34 -2.98
CA LEU A 115 -8.75 10.29 -1.61
C LEU A 115 -7.63 11.32 -1.36
N GLU A 116 -7.30 11.58 -0.09
CA GLU A 116 -6.23 12.50 0.34
C GLU A 116 -4.87 12.19 -0.31
N THR A 117 -4.60 10.92 -0.60
CA THR A 117 -3.38 10.45 -1.29
C THR A 117 -3.39 10.72 -2.80
N GLY A 118 -4.50 11.23 -3.33
CA GLY A 118 -4.74 11.39 -4.77
C GLY A 118 -5.25 10.12 -5.47
N TYR A 119 -5.36 8.98 -4.77
CA TYR A 119 -5.92 7.75 -5.33
C TYR A 119 -7.43 7.89 -5.58
N SER A 120 -7.90 7.44 -6.76
CA SER A 120 -9.33 7.42 -7.09
C SER A 120 -9.90 6.02 -6.95
N VAL A 121 -10.98 5.88 -6.18
CA VAL A 121 -11.65 4.61 -5.90
C VAL A 121 -13.15 4.70 -6.20
N ARG A 122 -13.74 3.58 -6.62
CA ARG A 122 -15.21 3.48 -6.80
C ARG A 122 -15.88 3.27 -5.45
N VAL A 123 -16.80 4.16 -5.12
CA VAL A 123 -17.51 4.19 -3.85
C VAL A 123 -19.02 4.26 -4.06
N PRO A 124 -19.85 3.86 -3.09
CA PRO A 124 -21.30 4.02 -3.18
C PRO A 124 -21.74 5.50 -3.31
N LEU A 125 -22.90 5.74 -3.94
CA LEU A 125 -23.40 7.10 -4.18
C LEU A 125 -23.61 7.95 -2.92
N PHE A 126 -23.79 7.32 -1.76
CA PHE A 126 -24.05 8.00 -0.48
C PHE A 126 -22.80 8.59 0.18
N ILE A 127 -21.60 8.22 -0.29
CA ILE A 127 -20.33 8.78 0.23
C ILE A 127 -20.20 10.24 -0.18
N ASN A 128 -19.73 11.10 0.70
CA ASN A 128 -19.52 12.52 0.44
C ASN A 128 -18.07 12.92 0.69
N GLN A 129 -17.71 14.11 0.22
CA GLN A 129 -16.44 14.74 0.56
C GLN A 129 -16.33 14.89 2.09
N GLY A 130 -15.16 14.57 2.64
CA GLY A 130 -14.89 14.54 4.08
C GLY A 130 -15.23 13.22 4.78
N ASP A 131 -15.88 12.26 4.10
CA ASP A 131 -16.04 10.91 4.65
C ASP A 131 -14.68 10.19 4.66
N VAL A 132 -14.40 9.44 5.72
CA VAL A 132 -13.22 8.56 5.81
C VAL A 132 -13.60 7.16 5.35
N LEU A 133 -12.84 6.63 4.39
CA LEU A 133 -13.09 5.33 3.79
C LEU A 133 -11.98 4.36 4.15
N ARG A 134 -12.38 3.15 4.53
CA ARG A 134 -11.47 2.03 4.66
C ARG A 134 -11.26 1.38 3.29
N ILE A 135 -10.01 1.37 2.83
CA ILE A 135 -9.59 0.82 1.54
C ILE A 135 -8.73 -0.42 1.76
N ASP A 136 -9.03 -1.53 1.05
CA ASP A 136 -8.17 -2.72 1.04
C ASP A 136 -6.94 -2.44 0.16
N THR A 137 -5.74 -2.46 0.73
CA THR A 137 -4.48 -2.10 0.03
C THR A 137 -4.01 -3.15 -0.96
N ARG A 138 -4.54 -4.38 -0.88
CA ARG A 138 -4.16 -5.50 -1.75
C ARG A 138 -4.97 -5.48 -3.05
N THR A 139 -6.22 -5.04 -2.96
CA THR A 139 -7.14 -4.98 -4.11
C THR A 139 -7.41 -3.55 -4.59
N GLY A 140 -7.14 -2.55 -3.76
CA GLY A 140 -7.43 -1.14 -4.01
C GLY A 140 -8.91 -0.77 -3.96
N ASN A 141 -9.74 -1.63 -3.37
CA ASN A 141 -11.20 -1.44 -3.32
C ASN A 141 -11.65 -0.81 -2.01
N TYR A 142 -12.72 -0.03 -2.09
CA TYR A 142 -13.50 0.41 -0.95
C TYR A 142 -14.05 -0.81 -0.18
N MET A 143 -13.87 -0.81 1.14
CA MET A 143 -14.43 -1.82 2.05
C MET A 143 -15.67 -1.26 2.76
N GLU A 144 -15.47 -0.20 3.54
CA GLU A 144 -16.49 0.38 4.41
C GLU A 144 -16.19 1.86 4.68
N ARG A 145 -17.18 2.58 5.20
CA ARG A 145 -16.98 3.93 5.74
C ARG A 145 -16.58 3.79 7.21
N ALA A 146 -15.43 4.37 7.57
CA ALA A 146 -14.86 4.31 8.91
C ALA A 146 -15.62 5.21 9.90
#